data_AF-A0AAN8XNF3-F1
#
_entry.id   AF-A0AAN8XNF3-F1
#
_cell.length_a   1.000
_cell.length_b   1.000
_cell.length_c   1.000
_cell.angle_alpha   90.00
_cell.angle_beta   90.00
_cell.angle_gamma   90.00
#
_symmetry.space_group_name_H-M   'P 1'
#
loop_
_entity.id
_entity.type
_entity.pdbx_description
1 polymer ?
#
loop_
_entity_poly.entity_id
_entity_poly.type
_entity_poly.pdbx_seq_one_letter_code
_entity_poly.pdbx_strand_id
1 'polypeptide(L)' 'PPNILDEESSPSSIVVREKEEVTLICHGEGFPVPNITWKREDGRPIENSDGRRG' A
#
# COMPACT_ATOMS: atom_id res chain seq x y z
N PRO A 1 -17.34 -6.49 -10.83
CA PRO A 1 -16.01 -5.84 -10.94
C PRO A 1 -15.51 -5.53 -9.53
N PRO A 2 -14.20 -5.47 -9.28
CA PRO A 2 -13.69 -5.05 -7.97
C PRO A 2 -14.02 -3.56 -7.74
N ASN A 3 -14.36 -3.22 -6.51
CA ASN A 3 -14.60 -1.86 -6.04
C ASN A 3 -13.60 -1.53 -4.93
N ILE A 4 -12.92 -0.38 -5.01
CA ILE A 4 -12.01 0.09 -3.96
C ILE A 4 -12.81 0.93 -2.98
N LEU A 5 -12.70 0.62 -1.69
CA LEU A 5 -13.42 1.30 -0.64
C LEU A 5 -12.53 2.40 -0.08
N ASP A 6 -12.60 3.59 -0.70
CA ASP A 6 -11.76 4.75 -0.36
C ASP A 6 -11.93 5.19 1.10
N GLU A 7 -13.14 5.09 1.66
CA GLU A 7 -13.44 5.43 3.06
C GLU A 7 -12.76 4.50 4.07
N GLU A 8 -12.44 3.27 3.67
CA GLU A 8 -11.74 2.26 4.48
C GLU A 8 -10.27 2.10 4.10
N SER A 9 -9.79 2.95 3.19
CA SER A 9 -8.41 2.94 2.68
C SER A 9 -7.64 4.18 3.12
N SER A 10 -6.33 4.14 2.95
CA SER A 10 -5.49 5.33 3.10
C SER A 10 -5.84 6.39 2.05
N PRO A 11 -5.71 7.70 2.37
CA PRO A 11 -5.88 8.75 1.38
C PRO A 11 -4.87 8.61 0.24
N SER A 12 -5.20 9.20 -0.92
CA SER A 12 -4.37 9.13 -2.14
C SER A 12 -2.97 9.72 -1.98
N SER A 13 -2.77 10.60 -0.99
CA SER A 13 -1.47 11.19 -0.66
C SER A 13 -1.28 11.27 0.85
N ILE A 14 -0.14 10.77 1.33
CA ILE A 14 0.31 10.88 2.72
C ILE A 14 1.70 11.51 2.72
N VAL A 15 1.94 12.42 3.66
CA VAL A 15 3.26 13.02 3.89
C VAL A 15 3.77 12.55 5.24
N VAL A 16 4.96 11.93 5.25
CA VAL A 16 5.61 11.39 6.45
C VAL A 16 7.03 11.96 6.54
N ARG A 17 7.54 12.17 7.76
CA ARG A 17 8.90 12.70 7.94
C ARG A 17 9.94 11.61 7.68
N GLU A 18 11.14 12.04 7.35
CA GLU A 18 12.26 11.10 7.20
C GLU A 18 12.45 10.27 8.48
N LYS A 19 12.66 8.96 8.33
CA LYS A 19 12.83 7.96 9.41
C LYS A 19 11.57 7.66 10.23
N GLU A 20 10.42 8.23 9.88
CA GLU A 20 9.13 7.79 10.42
C GLU A 20 8.56 6.65 9.56
N GLU A 21 7.81 5.77 10.22
CA GLU A 21 7.14 4.65 9.58
C GLU A 21 5.78 5.09 9.03
N VAL A 22 5.38 4.49 7.90
CA VAL A 22 4.05 4.69 7.31
C VAL A 22 3.44 3.35 6.94
N THR A 23 2.14 3.20 7.23
CA THR A 23 1.35 2.04 6.82
C THR A 23 0.29 2.49 5.83
N LEU A 24 0.30 1.91 4.63
CA LEU A 24 -0.71 2.14 3.61
C LEU A 24 -1.78 1.05 3.70
N ILE A 25 -3.04 1.46 3.78
CA ILE A 25 -4.21 0.60 3.88
C ILE A 25 -4.97 0.64 2.55
N CYS A 26 -5.38 -0.52 2.06
CA CYS A 26 -6.22 -0.65 0.88
C CYS A 26 -7.28 -1.71 1.14
N HIS A 27 -8.55 -1.31 1.02
CA HIS A 27 -9.68 -2.20 1.12
C HIS A 27 -10.42 -2.27 -0.22
N GLY A 28 -10.83 -3.48 -0.60
CA GLY A 28 -11.53 -3.70 -1.86
C GLY A 28 -12.48 -4.88 -1.77
N GLU A 29 -13.63 -4.73 -2.40
CA GLU A 29 -14.71 -5.70 -2.43
C GLU A 29 -15.05 -6.13 -3.86
N GLY A 30 -15.74 -7.25 -4.00
CA GLY A 30 -16.18 -7.77 -5.29
C GLY A 30 -16.49 -9.26 -5.24
N PHE A 31 -17.13 -9.75 -6.30
CA PHE A 31 -17.38 -11.18 -6.48
C PHE A 31 -16.76 -11.69 -7.80
N PRO A 32 -15.82 -12.65 -7.77
CA PRO A 32 -15.17 -13.19 -6.57
C PRO A 32 -14.35 -12.12 -5.83
N VAL A 33 -13.99 -12.42 -4.57
CA VAL A 33 -13.19 -11.52 -3.73
C VAL A 33 -11.89 -11.12 -4.46
N PRO A 34 -11.55 -9.82 -4.53
CA PRO A 34 -10.37 -9.37 -5.26
C PRO A 34 -9.07 -9.77 -4.57
N ASN A 35 -8.02 -9.95 -5.39
CA ASN A 35 -6.65 -10.06 -4.89
C ASN A 35 -6.04 -8.65 -4.83
N ILE A 36 -5.59 -8.23 -3.66
CA ILE A 36 -5.01 -6.90 -3.43
C ILE A 36 -3.48 -7.02 -3.39
N THR A 37 -2.80 -6.28 -4.26
CA THR A 37 -1.33 -6.24 -4.33
C THR A 37 -0.83 -4.80 -4.36
N TRP A 38 0.25 -4.54 -3.65
CA TRP A 38 0.95 -3.26 -3.69
C TRP A 38 2.02 -3.25 -4.79
N LYS A 39 2.19 -2.09 -5.42
CA LYS A 39 3.28 -1.82 -6.37
C LYS A 39 3.75 -0.39 -6.22
N ARG A 40 5.02 -0.14 -6.51
CA ARG A 40 5.50 1.23 -6.69
C ARG A 40 5.07 1.75 -8.05
N GLU A 41 4.73 3.03 -8.13
CA GLU A 41 4.37 3.69 -9.38
C GLU A 41 5.53 3.69 -10.39
N ASP A 42 6.76 3.78 -9.88
CA ASP A 42 8.00 3.72 -10.69
C ASP A 42 8.36 2.31 -11.20
N GLY A 43 7.55 1.30 -10.88
CA GLY A 43 7.75 -0.09 -11.30
C GLY A 43 8.91 -0.80 -10.59
N ARG A 44 9.57 -0.16 -9.62
CA ARG A 44 10.62 -0.80 -8.82
C ARG A 44 10.00 -1.78 -7.82
N PRO A 45 10.72 -2.83 -7.42
CA PRO A 45 10.26 -3.72 -6.37
C PRO A 45 10.07 -2.94 -5.06
N ILE A 46 9.08 -3.37 -4.26
CA ILE A 46 8.96 -2.93 -2.87
C ILE A 46 10.10 -3.59 -2.12
N GLU A 47 11.10 -2.80 -1.73
CA GLU A 47 12.25 -3.27 -0.97
C GLU A 47 11.78 -3.61 0.45
N ASN A 48 11.90 -4.87 0.86
CA ASN A 48 11.72 -5.23 2.26
C ASN A 48 13.00 -4.82 2.99
N SER A 49 13.00 -3.64 3.59
CA SER A 49 14.10 -3.18 4.43
C SER A 49 14.11 -3.90 5.77
N ASP A 50 14.24 -5.23 5.80
CA ASP A 50 14.95 -5.91 6.89
C ASP A 50 16.46 -5.82 6.63
N GLY A 51 16.91 -4.58 6.39
CA GLY A 51 18.31 -4.19 6.30
C GLY A 51 18.86 -3.99 7.70
N ARG A 52 18.83 -5.05 8.53
CA ARG A 52 19.59 -5.09 9.76
C ARG A 52 21.06 -4.88 9.40
N ARG A 53 21.57 -3.71 9.80
CA ARG A 53 22.99 -3.34 9.97
C ARG A 53 23.99 -4.48 9.68
N GLY A 54 24.80 -4.28 8.65
CA GLY A 54 26.18 -4.72 8.58
C GLY A 54 27.05 -3.52 8.26
#